data_AF-A0A8C9AKX0-F1
#
_entry.id   AF-A0A8C9AKX0-F1
#
_cell.length_a   1.000
_cell.length_b   1.000
_cell.length_c   1.000
_cell.angle_alpha   90.00
_cell.angle_beta   90.00
_cell.angle_gamma   90.00
#
_symmetry.space_group_name_H-M   'P 1'
#
loop_
_entity.id
_entity.type
_entity.pdbx_description
1 polymer ?
#
loop_
_entity_poly.entity_id
_entity_poly.type
_entity_poly.pdbx_seq_one_letter_code
_entity_poly.pdbx_strand_id
1 'polypeptide(L)'
;LAMAMAGSILEEGSVLFRCDTGQSDDSDIWNDAALIKPYDKALASFKWKAGDKRSAICSEDGCIYPPTIASIDFKRQTCVVVYTGYGNRSKICLIFFFPQPLK
;
A
#
# COMPACT_ATOMS: atom_id res chain seq x y z
N LEU A 1 -41.86 13.79 -62.14
CA LEU A 1 -41.67 12.35 -61.89
C LEU A 1 -40.86 12.22 -60.60
N ALA A 2 -41.45 11.60 -59.59
CA ALA A 2 -40.82 11.38 -58.29
C ALA A 2 -39.58 10.47 -58.42
N MET A 3 -38.61 10.62 -57.51
CA MET A 3 -38.23 9.60 -56.52
C MET A 3 -36.94 10.02 -55.82
N ALA A 4 -37.03 10.30 -54.51
CA ALA A 4 -35.97 10.00 -53.55
C ALA A 4 -36.62 9.86 -52.17
N MET A 5 -36.74 8.61 -51.70
CA MET A 5 -37.01 8.26 -50.31
C MET A 5 -35.80 7.45 -49.84
N ALA A 6 -35.17 7.82 -48.72
CA ALA A 6 -34.62 6.86 -47.74
C ALA A 6 -33.93 7.58 -46.55
N GLY A 7 -34.27 7.13 -45.34
CA GLY A 7 -33.52 7.29 -44.08
C GLY A 7 -33.91 8.55 -43.28
N SER A 8 -34.78 8.53 -42.26
CA SER A 8 -34.70 7.77 -40.99
C SER A 8 -33.33 8.04 -40.31
N ILE A 9 -33.21 8.57 -39.10
CA ILE A 9 -33.70 8.08 -37.80
C ILE A 9 -33.61 9.24 -36.77
N LEU A 10 -34.46 9.21 -35.74
CA LEU A 10 -34.57 10.10 -34.57
C LEU A 10 -33.23 10.61 -34.00
N GLU A 11 -33.15 11.92 -33.73
CA GLU A 11 -32.23 12.50 -32.75
C GLU A 11 -32.68 12.12 -31.33
N GLU A 12 -32.17 11.00 -30.81
CA GLU A 12 -32.09 10.76 -29.38
C GLU A 12 -30.74 10.13 -29.05
N GLY A 13 -29.99 10.78 -28.15
CA GLY A 13 -28.68 10.30 -27.71
C GLY A 13 -27.73 11.45 -27.40
N SER A 14 -28.04 12.19 -26.34
CA SER A 14 -27.12 13.15 -25.70
C SER A 14 -25.71 12.58 -25.59
N VAL A 15 -24.74 13.26 -26.21
CA VAL A 15 -23.32 12.95 -26.04
C VAL A 15 -22.96 13.14 -24.56
N LEU A 16 -22.84 12.04 -23.81
CA LEU A 16 -22.56 12.02 -22.37
C LEU A 16 -21.12 12.40 -22.02
N PHE A 17 -20.25 12.57 -23.00
CA PHE A 17 -18.85 12.90 -22.76
C PHE A 17 -18.50 14.23 -23.40
N ARG A 18 -18.71 15.28 -22.59
CA ARG A 18 -18.07 16.56 -22.77
C ARG A 18 -16.68 16.43 -22.12
N CYS A 19 -15.65 16.21 -22.94
CA CYS A 19 -14.28 16.46 -22.47
C CYS A 19 -14.09 17.98 -22.44
N ASP A 20 -14.45 18.61 -21.31
CA ASP A 20 -14.11 20.00 -21.09
C ASP A 20 -12.59 20.15 -20.99
N THR A 21 -12.09 21.09 -21.77
CA THR A 21 -10.77 21.69 -21.77
C THR A 21 -10.02 21.59 -20.43
N GLY A 22 -8.83 20.99 -20.47
CA GLY A 22 -7.70 21.47 -19.68
C GLY A 22 -7.17 20.52 -18.61
N GLN A 23 -5.93 20.08 -18.83
CA GLN A 23 -5.01 19.51 -17.85
C GLN A 23 -5.47 18.19 -17.22
N SER A 24 -5.49 17.12 -18.01
CA SER A 24 -5.17 15.83 -17.41
C SER A 24 -3.67 15.61 -17.63
N ASP A 25 -2.89 16.00 -16.63
CA ASP A 25 -1.56 15.41 -16.46
C ASP A 25 -1.84 13.94 -16.11
N ASP A 26 -2.03 13.12 -17.15
CA ASP A 26 -2.42 11.70 -17.06
C ASP A 26 -1.36 10.84 -16.33
N SER A 27 -0.33 11.49 -15.78
CA SER A 27 0.71 10.90 -14.94
C SER A 27 0.16 10.36 -13.62
N ASP A 28 -1.01 10.84 -13.15
CA ASP A 28 -1.63 10.39 -11.89
C ASP A 28 -2.41 9.05 -11.98
N ILE A 29 -2.68 8.54 -13.18
CA ILE A 29 -3.39 7.24 -13.34
C ILE A 29 -2.48 6.06 -12.96
N TRP A 30 -1.17 6.21 -13.17
CA TRP A 30 -0.16 5.19 -12.88
C TRP A 30 0.90 5.66 -11.88
N ASN A 31 0.63 6.74 -11.14
CA ASN A 31 1.52 7.26 -10.11
C ASN A 31 1.54 6.30 -8.92
N ASP A 32 2.43 5.31 -8.99
CA ASP A 32 2.74 4.32 -7.94
C ASP A 32 3.17 4.95 -6.60
N ALA A 33 3.50 6.26 -6.60
CA ALA A 33 3.80 7.04 -5.40
C ALA A 33 2.61 7.13 -4.41
N ALA A 34 1.38 6.90 -4.84
CA ALA A 34 0.21 6.88 -3.95
C ALA A 34 0.24 5.72 -2.94
N LEU A 35 0.95 4.62 -3.25
CA LEU A 35 1.14 3.50 -2.34
C LEU A 35 2.40 3.66 -1.48
N ILE A 36 3.47 4.25 -2.00
CA ILE A 36 4.76 4.37 -1.30
C ILE A 36 4.67 5.37 -0.13
N LYS A 37 4.01 6.53 -0.33
CA LYS A 37 3.84 7.57 0.69
C LYS A 37 3.14 7.09 1.98
N PRO A 38 2.01 6.35 1.93
CA PRO A 38 1.39 5.84 3.15
C PRO A 38 2.23 4.78 3.88
N TYR A 39 3.05 3.99 3.18
CA TYR A 39 3.96 3.04 3.84
C TYR A 39 5.04 3.74 4.67
N ASP A 40 5.73 4.73 4.11
CA ASP A 40 6.72 5.51 4.85
C ASP A 40 6.10 6.23 6.04
N LYS A 41 4.89 6.77 5.86
CA LYS A 41 4.12 7.37 6.95
C LYS A 41 3.77 6.36 8.04
N ALA A 42 3.37 5.14 7.70
CA ALA A 42 3.06 4.10 8.68
C ALA A 42 4.31 3.67 9.46
N LEU A 43 5.44 3.52 8.78
CA LEU A 43 6.73 3.20 9.40
C LEU A 43 7.21 4.31 10.32
N ALA A 44 7.02 5.57 9.96
CA ALA A 44 7.36 6.73 10.78
C ALA A 44 6.37 6.97 11.93
N SER A 45 5.08 6.66 11.74
CA SER A 45 4.02 6.82 12.75
C SER A 45 4.14 5.78 13.87
N PHE A 46 4.69 4.60 13.55
CA PHE A 46 4.95 3.60 14.58
C PHE A 46 6.09 4.00 15.50
N LYS A 47 5.81 4.07 16.81
CA LYS A 47 6.85 4.22 17.83
C LYS A 47 7.62 2.91 17.98
N TRP A 48 8.64 2.70 17.16
CA TRP A 48 9.53 1.54 17.28
C TRP A 48 10.50 1.75 18.45
N LYS A 49 10.56 0.78 19.36
CA LYS A 49 11.49 0.82 20.48
C LYS A 49 12.14 -0.55 20.66
N ALA A 50 13.45 -0.56 20.85
CA ALA A 50 14.14 -1.77 21.26
C ALA A 50 13.59 -2.24 22.62
N GLY A 51 13.43 -3.55 22.78
CA GLY A 51 12.81 -4.21 23.92
C GLY A 51 11.29 -4.41 23.79
N ASP A 52 10.62 -3.77 22.82
CA ASP A 52 9.19 -4.03 22.61
C ASP A 52 8.98 -5.45 22.07
N LYS A 53 7.96 -6.13 22.61
CA LYS A 53 7.45 -7.40 22.10
C LYS A 53 6.27 -7.14 21.19
N ARG A 54 6.37 -7.56 19.94
CA ARG A 54 5.29 -7.42 18.96
C ARG A 54 5.15 -8.71 18.17
N SER A 55 3.95 -8.95 17.66
CA SER A 55 3.70 -10.05 16.75
C SER A 55 4.34 -9.77 15.39
N ALA A 56 5.26 -10.65 14.97
CA ALA A 56 5.91 -10.61 13.68
C ALA A 56 5.71 -11.94 12.96
N ILE A 57 5.58 -11.88 11.64
CA ILE A 57 5.53 -13.06 10.78
C ILE A 57 6.96 -13.57 10.59
N CYS A 58 7.19 -14.86 10.84
CA CYS A 58 8.45 -15.51 10.52
C CYS A 58 8.51 -15.81 9.02
N SER A 59 9.61 -15.42 8.36
CA SER A 59 9.78 -15.66 6.91
C SER A 59 9.95 -17.13 6.55
N GLU A 60 10.34 -17.98 7.50
CA GLU A 60 10.65 -19.40 7.26
C GLU A 60 9.39 -20.27 7.17
N ASP A 61 8.43 -20.03 8.06
CA ASP A 61 7.23 -20.86 8.23
C ASP A 61 5.92 -20.07 8.01
N GLY A 62 5.99 -18.74 7.86
CA GLY A 62 4.81 -17.88 7.77
C GLY A 62 4.02 -17.74 9.08
N CYS A 63 4.41 -18.44 10.14
CA CYS A 63 3.77 -18.36 11.44
C CYS A 63 4.08 -17.04 12.19
N ILE A 64 3.12 -16.62 13.00
CA ILE A 64 3.23 -15.42 13.82
C ILE A 64 3.86 -15.78 15.15
N TYR A 65 4.94 -15.09 15.50
CA TYR A 65 5.58 -15.21 16.81
C TYR A 65 5.69 -13.83 17.45
N PRO A 66 5.81 -13.74 18.79
CA PRO A 66 6.04 -12.48 19.49
C PRO A 66 7.53 -12.27 19.79
N PRO A 67 8.40 -11.90 18.83
CA PRO A 67 9.78 -11.66 19.15
C PRO A 67 10.00 -10.33 19.89
N THR A 68 11.16 -10.21 20.52
CA THR A 68 11.64 -8.97 21.14
C THR A 68 12.52 -8.21 20.15
N ILE A 69 12.23 -6.93 19.92
CA ILE A 69 13.04 -6.09 19.05
C ILE A 69 14.37 -5.81 19.75
N ALA A 70 15.50 -6.25 19.19
CA ALA A 70 16.83 -5.99 19.74
C ALA A 70 17.41 -4.65 19.26
N SER A 71 17.20 -4.31 17.98
CA SER A 71 17.68 -3.05 17.38
C SER A 71 16.89 -2.72 16.12
N ILE A 72 16.79 -1.44 15.77
CA ILE A 72 16.02 -0.93 14.63
C ILE A 72 16.94 -0.11 13.72
N ASP A 73 16.90 -0.39 12.42
CA ASP A 73 17.54 0.37 11.36
C ASP A 73 16.45 1.03 10.50
N PHE A 74 16.20 2.32 10.77
CA PHE A 74 15.19 3.09 10.06
C PHE A 74 15.54 3.37 8.60
N LYS A 75 16.84 3.43 8.25
CA LYS A 75 17.29 3.70 6.88
C LYS A 75 16.93 2.56 5.93
N ARG A 76 17.08 1.33 6.40
CA ARG A 76 16.76 0.11 5.67
C ARG A 76 15.35 -0.39 5.95
N GLN A 77 14.63 0.25 6.86
CA GLN A 77 13.32 -0.20 7.35
C GLN A 77 13.37 -1.66 7.82
N THR A 78 14.47 -2.03 8.49
CA THR A 78 14.69 -3.37 9.06
C THR A 78 14.97 -3.31 10.55
N CYS A 79 14.71 -4.40 11.26
CA CYS A 79 15.11 -4.54 12.65
C CYS A 79 15.69 -5.93 12.88
N VAL A 80 16.48 -6.05 13.95
CA VAL A 80 16.94 -7.33 14.46
C VAL A 80 16.02 -7.73 15.59
N VAL A 81 15.47 -8.93 15.49
CA VAL A 81 14.57 -9.50 16.49
C VAL A 81 15.18 -10.74 17.13
N VAL A 82 14.83 -10.97 18.40
CA VAL A 82 15.16 -12.18 19.15
C VAL A 82 13.87 -12.93 19.44
N TYR A 83 13.79 -14.18 18.97
CA TYR A 83 12.67 -15.06 19.30
C TYR A 83 12.88 -15.66 20.70
N THR A 84 11.97 -15.33 21.62
CA THR A 84 12.00 -15.88 22.98
C THR A 84 11.81 -17.39 22.94
N GLY A 85 12.71 -18.15 23.57
CA GLY A 85 12.68 -19.62 23.59
C GLY A 85 13.74 -20.27 22.70
N TYR A 86 14.10 -19.65 21.58
CA TYR A 86 15.12 -20.18 20.67
C TYR A 86 16.44 -19.41 20.73
N GLY A 87 16.43 -18.14 21.18
CA GLY A 87 17.65 -17.31 21.24
C GLY A 87 18.18 -16.86 19.87
N ASN A 88 17.58 -17.34 18.78
CA ASN A 88 17.93 -16.97 17.42
C ASN A 88 17.64 -15.49 17.15
N ARG A 89 18.60 -14.83 16.51
CA ARG A 89 18.52 -13.45 16.04
C ARG A 89 18.25 -13.44 14.55
N SER A 90 17.17 -12.79 14.14
CA SER A 90 16.83 -12.64 12.73
C SER A 90 16.67 -11.19 12.36
N LYS A 91 17.09 -10.84 11.14
CA LYS A 91 16.85 -9.51 10.57
C LYS A 91 15.57 -9.57 9.75
N ILE A 92 14.59 -8.74 10.09
CA ILE A 92 13.29 -8.70 9.41
C ILE A 92 12.90 -7.26 9.06
N CYS A 93 12.11 -7.09 8.00
CA CYS A 93 11.56 -5.78 7.64
C CYS A 93 10.49 -5.35 8.65
N LEU A 94 10.44 -4.04 8.95
CA LEU A 94 9.46 -3.48 9.89
C LEU A 94 8.01 -3.73 9.45
N ILE A 95 7.77 -3.88 8.15
CA ILE A 95 6.45 -4.17 7.58
C ILE A 95 5.86 -5.52 8.01
N PHE A 96 6.69 -6.46 8.50
CA PHE A 96 6.22 -7.79 8.93
C PHE A 96 5.64 -7.80 10.34
N PHE A 97 5.67 -6.67 11.04
CA PHE A 97 5.03 -6.54 12.33
C PHE A 97 3.59 -6.12 12.17
N PHE A 98 2.72 -6.76 12.95
CA PHE A 98 1.34 -6.33 13.03
C PHE A 98 1.26 -4.97 13.73
N PRO A 99 0.62 -3.96 13.10
CA PRO A 99 0.35 -2.71 13.76
C PRO A 99 -0.58 -2.99 14.95
N GLN A 100 -0.08 -2.79 16.16
CA GLN A 100 -0.90 -2.90 17.36
C GLN A 100 -1.98 -1.81 17.31
N PRO A 101 -3.26 -2.13 17.59
CA PRO A 101 -4.27 -1.10 17.78
C PRO A 101 -3.84 -0.20 18.95
N LEU A 102 -3.94 1.12 18.73
CA LEU A 102 -3.72 2.12 19.78
C LEU A 102 -4.74 1.83 20.90
N LYS A 103 -4.27 1.50 22.11
CA LYS A 103 -5.13 1.48 23.29
C LYS A 103 -5.39 2.89 23.79
#